data_AF-A0A927BF65-F1
#
_entry.id   AF-A0A927BF65-F1
#
_cell.length_a   1.000
_cell.length_b   1.000
_cell.length_c   1.000
_cell.angle_alpha   90.00
_cell.angle_beta   90.00
_cell.angle_gamma   90.00
#
_symmetry.space_group_name_H-M   'P 1'
#
loop_
_entity.id
_entity.type
_entity.pdbx_description
1 polymer ?
#
loop_
_entity_poly.entity_id
_entity_poly.type
_entity_poly.pdbx_seq_one_letter_code
_entity_poly.pdbx_strand_id
1 'polypeptide(L)'
;MKRSFLPLLATGLLTLASCGDNKSATAENGNASDNTMTSSATGGDTASTTMPAGSDKPENQPQNAGTAQGTAGNGAMTGAEAGALGDPNGPTAPHKDDKEFMMSAAHSDQNEIQQSKMALAKGVTGMAKDMANKMIADHSKSTADLKQIAAKKGVTLPTDMDAEHKALAPAMEKLSGKEFEQKYMAQMQADHQKTANTMMAHEKMTQDADLKAFITKTLPVVQQHLQMAQQNNNMKM
;
A
#
# COMPACT_ATOMS: atom_id res chain seq x y z
N MET A 1 -4.62 -43.47 -48.13
CA MET A 1 -5.60 -43.10 -49.18
C MET A 1 -5.92 -41.61 -49.03
N LYS A 2 -6.23 -40.90 -50.13
CA LYS A 2 -6.60 -39.47 -50.10
C LYS A 2 -8.05 -39.28 -49.64
N ARG A 3 -8.36 -38.16 -48.97
CA ARG A 3 -9.40 -37.18 -49.39
C ARG A 3 -9.47 -35.99 -48.44
N SER A 4 -9.19 -34.81 -48.98
CA SER A 4 -9.54 -33.50 -48.41
C SER A 4 -10.78 -32.97 -49.13
N PHE A 5 -11.71 -32.36 -48.41
CA PHE A 5 -12.77 -31.45 -48.91
C PHE A 5 -13.13 -30.53 -47.72
N LEU A 6 -12.64 -29.29 -47.70
CA LEU A 6 -13.19 -28.03 -48.23
C LEU A 6 -14.32 -27.39 -47.39
N PRO A 7 -14.35 -26.06 -47.22
CA PRO A 7 -15.19 -25.37 -46.23
C PRO A 7 -16.52 -24.88 -46.82
N LEU A 8 -17.47 -24.51 -45.95
CA LEU A 8 -18.68 -23.79 -46.33
C LEU A 8 -18.56 -22.31 -45.94
N LEU A 9 -18.64 -21.42 -46.93
CA LEU A 9 -18.86 -19.99 -46.75
C LEU A 9 -20.34 -19.73 -46.42
N ALA A 10 -20.59 -18.84 -45.46
CA ALA A 10 -21.89 -18.22 -45.26
C ALA A 10 -21.71 -16.69 -45.25
N THR A 11 -22.04 -16.06 -46.37
CA THR A 11 -21.93 -14.62 -46.58
C THR A 11 -23.15 -13.91 -46.00
N GLY A 12 -22.97 -13.00 -45.04
CA GLY A 12 -24.00 -12.10 -44.53
C GLY A 12 -23.69 -10.65 -44.92
N LEU A 13 -24.57 -10.03 -45.71
CA LEU A 13 -24.44 -8.67 -46.23
C LEU A 13 -25.69 -7.85 -45.86
N LEU A 14 -25.63 -6.51 -45.99
CA LEU A 14 -26.67 -5.48 -45.70
C LEU A 14 -26.91 -5.20 -44.19
N THR A 15 -27.15 -3.95 -43.73
CA THR A 15 -27.44 -2.67 -44.41
C THR A 15 -27.01 -1.42 -43.60
N LEU A 16 -26.52 -0.39 -44.32
CA LEU A 16 -26.79 1.06 -44.22
C LEU A 16 -26.80 1.81 -42.86
N ALA A 17 -25.74 2.62 -42.67
CA ALA A 17 -25.73 4.08 -42.49
C ALA A 17 -26.76 4.82 -41.58
N SER A 18 -26.22 5.64 -40.66
CA SER A 18 -26.75 6.99 -40.36
C SER A 18 -25.61 7.93 -39.95
N CYS A 19 -25.37 8.98 -40.72
CA CYS A 19 -24.55 10.14 -40.30
C CYS A 19 -25.48 11.20 -39.68
N GLY A 20 -24.95 12.04 -38.78
CA GLY A 20 -25.76 13.05 -38.09
C GLY A 20 -24.94 13.97 -37.21
N ASP A 21 -24.04 14.75 -37.80
CA ASP A 21 -23.49 15.94 -37.14
C ASP A 21 -24.62 16.95 -36.89
N ASN A 22 -24.64 17.58 -35.71
CA ASN A 22 -25.16 18.94 -35.64
C ASN A 22 -24.46 19.79 -34.57
N LYS A 23 -24.42 21.09 -34.84
CA LYS A 23 -23.42 22.04 -34.32
C LYS A 23 -24.10 23.18 -33.56
N SER A 24 -23.34 23.78 -32.64
CA SER A 24 -23.51 25.15 -32.12
C SER A 24 -24.50 25.39 -30.96
N ALA A 25 -23.94 25.78 -29.82
CA ALA A 25 -24.36 27.00 -29.11
C ALA A 25 -23.12 27.62 -28.42
N THR A 26 -23.03 28.95 -28.42
CA THR A 26 -21.93 29.75 -27.85
C THR A 26 -22.51 30.91 -27.01
N ALA A 27 -21.67 31.49 -26.14
CA ALA A 27 -21.94 32.65 -25.25
C ALA A 27 -22.81 32.32 -24.02
N GLU A 28 -22.75 33.03 -22.87
CA GLU A 28 -22.05 34.26 -22.41
C GLU A 28 -21.32 33.95 -21.08
N ASN A 29 -20.25 34.60 -20.59
CA ASN A 29 -19.88 36.02 -20.35
C ASN A 29 -20.64 36.72 -19.19
N GLY A 30 -19.89 37.27 -18.22
CA GLY A 30 -20.39 38.08 -17.08
C GLY A 30 -20.83 37.25 -15.85
N ASN A 31 -20.50 37.57 -14.60
CA ASN A 31 -20.18 38.87 -14.00
C ASN A 31 -19.39 38.68 -12.69
N ALA A 32 -18.50 39.62 -12.37
CA ALA A 32 -17.91 39.71 -11.04
C ALA A 32 -18.86 40.49 -10.11
N SER A 33 -18.92 40.14 -8.83
CA SER A 33 -19.50 41.01 -7.81
C SER A 33 -18.69 40.91 -6.53
N ASP A 34 -17.86 41.93 -6.38
CA ASP A 34 -17.28 42.41 -5.13
C ASP A 34 -18.35 42.45 -4.02
N ASN A 35 -17.93 42.18 -2.79
CA ASN A 35 -18.70 42.55 -1.61
C ASN A 35 -17.75 42.77 -0.42
N THR A 36 -16.87 43.76 -0.54
CA THR A 36 -16.30 44.45 0.61
C THR A 36 -17.40 44.94 1.56
N MET A 37 -17.32 44.56 2.83
CA MET A 37 -17.97 45.29 3.92
C MET A 37 -16.95 45.64 4.99
N THR A 38 -16.90 46.93 5.31
CA THR A 38 -15.94 47.58 6.20
C THR A 38 -16.65 48.14 7.42
N SER A 39 -16.18 47.77 8.62
CA SER A 39 -16.38 48.49 9.88
C SER A 39 -15.17 48.14 10.78
N SER A 40 -14.21 49.02 11.09
CA SER A 40 -14.23 50.03 12.18
C SER A 40 -14.77 49.45 13.51
N ALA A 41 -14.16 49.55 14.70
CA ALA A 41 -13.16 50.47 15.29
C ALA A 41 -12.67 49.87 16.66
N THR A 42 -11.66 50.30 17.44
CA THR A 42 -10.50 51.23 17.36
C THR A 42 -9.63 51.05 18.63
N GLY A 43 -8.30 51.14 18.51
CA GLY A 43 -7.35 51.18 19.66
C GLY A 43 -7.07 49.81 20.32
N GLY A 44 -5.86 49.45 20.76
CA GLY A 44 -4.63 50.22 20.88
C GLY A 44 -4.45 50.80 22.28
N ASP A 45 -3.85 50.03 23.19
CA ASP A 45 -2.81 50.56 24.09
C ASP A 45 -1.94 49.46 24.73
N THR A 46 -0.99 49.86 25.57
CA THR A 46 0.31 49.20 25.77
C THR A 46 0.61 48.70 27.20
N ALA A 47 1.77 48.03 27.34
CA ALA A 47 2.53 47.75 28.58
C ALA A 47 2.13 46.58 29.51
N SER A 48 3.01 45.56 29.51
CA SER A 48 3.72 45.00 30.67
C SER A 48 3.29 45.45 32.08
N THR A 49 3.17 44.51 33.06
CA THR A 49 4.25 44.10 34.00
C THR A 49 3.80 42.97 34.95
N THR A 50 4.76 42.19 35.47
CA THR A 50 4.74 41.43 36.76
C THR A 50 4.11 40.02 36.83
N MET A 51 4.93 39.06 37.30
CA MET A 51 4.55 37.70 37.77
C MET A 51 4.17 37.72 39.27
N PRO A 52 3.46 36.71 39.82
CA PRO A 52 4.23 35.68 40.55
C PRO A 52 3.66 34.24 40.43
N ALA A 53 4.43 33.31 41.02
CA ALA A 53 4.29 31.86 40.95
C ALA A 53 2.98 31.24 41.48
N GLY A 54 2.64 30.06 40.94
CA GLY A 54 1.67 29.11 41.47
C GLY A 54 1.89 27.73 40.84
N SER A 55 2.01 26.69 41.66
CA SER A 55 2.28 25.31 41.25
C SER A 55 1.04 24.61 40.69
N ASP A 56 1.22 23.65 39.77
CA ASP A 56 0.97 22.22 40.04
C ASP A 56 1.27 21.33 38.81
N LYS A 57 1.62 20.07 39.11
CA LYS A 57 1.87 18.95 38.18
C LYS A 57 1.06 17.76 38.71
N PRO A 58 0.50 16.89 37.87
CA PRO A 58 1.19 15.60 37.65
C PRO A 58 1.10 15.10 36.19
N GLU A 59 2.08 14.34 35.69
CA GLU A 59 1.94 12.92 35.27
C GLU A 59 1.93 12.80 33.73
N ASN A 60 2.31 11.71 33.07
CA ASN A 60 3.15 10.57 33.45
C ASN A 60 3.87 10.08 32.18
N GLN A 61 5.15 9.66 32.27
CA GLN A 61 5.87 9.07 31.14
C GLN A 61 6.74 7.91 31.63
N PRO A 62 6.45 6.65 31.28
CA PRO A 62 7.25 5.52 31.71
C PRO A 62 8.50 5.39 30.84
N GLN A 63 9.66 5.73 31.43
CA GLN A 63 10.93 5.13 31.03
C GLN A 63 10.99 3.72 31.60
N ASN A 64 11.53 2.75 30.86
CA ASN A 64 11.92 1.47 31.44
C ASN A 64 13.29 1.04 30.90
N ALA A 65 14.28 1.02 31.80
CA ALA A 65 15.54 0.33 31.62
C ALA A 65 15.56 -0.82 32.63
N GLY A 66 15.77 -2.06 32.16
CA GLY A 66 15.72 -3.26 32.99
C GLY A 66 16.70 -4.31 32.51
N THR A 67 17.90 -4.32 33.08
CA THR A 67 18.85 -5.43 32.97
C THR A 67 18.46 -6.57 33.90
N ALA A 68 18.42 -7.80 33.39
CA ALA A 68 18.44 -9.01 34.21
C ALA A 68 19.26 -10.10 33.52
N GLN A 69 20.16 -10.74 34.28
CA GLN A 69 21.05 -11.79 33.80
C GLN A 69 20.62 -13.13 34.39
N GLY A 70 20.50 -14.17 33.56
CA GLY A 70 19.99 -15.49 33.95
C GLY A 70 20.64 -16.64 33.14
N THR A 71 21.27 -17.55 33.87
CA THR A 71 22.13 -18.66 33.45
C THR A 71 21.56 -19.72 32.48
N ALA A 72 22.39 -20.05 31.48
CA ALA A 72 22.81 -21.40 31.02
C ALA A 72 21.79 -22.54 30.76
N GLY A 73 21.88 -23.11 29.55
CA GLY A 73 21.38 -24.44 29.19
C GLY A 73 21.90 -24.89 27.82
N ASN A 74 22.81 -25.87 27.77
CA ASN A 74 23.43 -26.34 26.52
C ASN A 74 22.49 -27.22 25.68
N GLY A 75 22.50 -27.01 24.37
CA GLY A 75 21.90 -27.93 23.38
C GLY A 75 22.51 -27.67 22.00
N ALA A 76 23.57 -28.41 21.64
CA ALA A 76 24.28 -28.19 20.40
C ALA A 76 23.57 -28.83 19.20
N MET A 77 23.36 -28.06 18.13
CA MET A 77 23.25 -28.56 16.76
C MET A 77 24.17 -27.71 15.88
N THR A 78 25.25 -28.34 15.44
CA THR A 78 26.29 -27.72 14.61
C THR A 78 26.00 -27.89 13.12
N GLY A 79 26.20 -26.83 12.33
CA GLY A 79 26.57 -26.97 10.92
C GLY A 79 25.44 -26.85 9.89
N ALA A 80 25.00 -25.62 9.64
CA ALA A 80 24.63 -25.13 8.31
C ALA A 80 24.76 -23.60 8.30
N GLU A 81 25.27 -23.01 7.22
CA GLU A 81 25.52 -21.56 7.16
C GLU A 81 24.20 -20.78 7.07
N ALA A 82 23.68 -20.39 8.23
CA ALA A 82 22.48 -19.57 8.35
C ALA A 82 22.79 -18.13 7.91
N GLY A 83 22.71 -17.88 6.60
CA GLY A 83 22.74 -16.53 6.04
C GLY A 83 21.68 -15.65 6.70
N ALA A 84 22.15 -14.72 7.54
CA ALA A 84 21.42 -13.66 8.23
C ALA A 84 19.94 -13.99 8.52
N LEU A 85 19.69 -14.92 9.45
CA LEU A 85 18.40 -14.94 10.14
C LEU A 85 18.33 -13.67 10.98
N GLY A 86 17.56 -12.68 10.52
CA GLY A 86 17.19 -11.52 11.33
C GLY A 86 16.48 -11.96 12.61
N ASP A 87 16.44 -11.07 13.60
CA ASP A 87 15.82 -11.32 14.90
C ASP A 87 14.44 -12.02 14.73
N PRO A 88 14.24 -13.24 15.27
CA PRO A 88 12.98 -13.96 15.15
C PRO A 88 11.81 -13.28 15.87
N ASN A 89 12.06 -12.21 16.63
CA ASN A 89 11.06 -11.34 17.24
C ASN A 89 11.07 -9.91 16.65
N GLY A 90 11.89 -9.66 15.63
CA GLY A 90 12.01 -8.35 14.99
C GLY A 90 10.77 -8.00 14.16
N PRO A 91 10.63 -6.73 13.70
CA PRO A 91 9.43 -6.25 12.98
C PRO A 91 9.21 -6.88 11.59
N THR A 92 10.08 -7.81 11.17
CA THR A 92 9.96 -8.59 9.93
C THR A 92 10.12 -10.11 10.15
N ALA A 93 9.98 -10.53 11.40
CA ALA A 93 9.84 -11.93 11.82
C ALA A 93 8.69 -12.64 11.07
N PRO A 94 8.66 -14.00 11.07
CA PRO A 94 7.45 -14.69 10.64
C PRO A 94 6.30 -14.38 11.61
N HIS A 95 5.08 -14.27 11.10
CA HIS A 95 3.89 -14.22 11.97
C HIS A 95 3.79 -15.48 12.84
N LYS A 96 3.10 -15.37 13.99
CA LYS A 96 3.06 -16.42 15.01
C LYS A 96 2.46 -17.74 14.49
N ASP A 97 1.60 -17.65 13.49
CA ASP A 97 0.98 -18.77 12.80
C ASP A 97 0.58 -18.40 11.36
N ASP A 98 0.24 -19.42 10.57
CA ASP A 98 -0.26 -19.31 9.20
C ASP A 98 -1.50 -18.40 9.07
N LYS A 99 -2.35 -18.33 10.11
CA LYS A 99 -3.57 -17.52 10.10
C LYS A 99 -3.24 -16.03 10.16
N GLU A 100 -2.33 -15.63 11.04
CA GLU A 100 -1.84 -14.23 11.09
C GLU A 100 -1.13 -13.84 9.81
N PHE A 101 -0.31 -14.72 9.22
CA PHE A 101 0.29 -14.45 7.91
C PHE A 101 -0.76 -14.21 6.82
N MET A 102 -1.77 -15.08 6.72
CA MET A 102 -2.86 -14.89 5.76
C MET A 102 -3.63 -13.58 5.97
N MET A 103 -3.92 -13.21 7.22
CA MET A 103 -4.60 -11.94 7.52
C MET A 103 -3.72 -10.73 7.19
N SER A 104 -2.42 -10.78 7.49
CA SER A 104 -1.48 -9.69 7.20
C SER A 104 -1.22 -9.53 5.70
N ALA A 105 -1.06 -10.63 4.96
CA ALA A 105 -0.90 -10.60 3.51
C ALA A 105 -2.15 -10.04 2.81
N ALA A 106 -3.35 -10.41 3.28
CA ALA A 106 -4.60 -9.83 2.79
C ALA A 106 -4.73 -8.34 3.11
N HIS A 107 -4.27 -7.88 4.29
CA HIS A 107 -4.19 -6.43 4.58
C HIS A 107 -3.22 -5.71 3.65
N SER A 108 -2.00 -6.24 3.44
CA SER A 108 -1.01 -5.69 2.48
C SER A 108 -1.66 -5.45 1.12
N ASP A 109 -2.27 -6.50 0.54
CA ASP A 109 -2.96 -6.39 -0.75
C ASP A 109 -4.02 -5.27 -0.76
N GLN A 110 -4.85 -5.14 0.28
CA GLN A 110 -5.87 -4.09 0.33
C GLN A 110 -5.27 -2.69 0.51
N ASN A 111 -4.20 -2.55 1.31
CA ASN A 111 -3.44 -1.31 1.47
C ASN A 111 -2.87 -0.85 0.12
N GLU A 112 -2.19 -1.75 -0.59
CA GLU A 112 -1.47 -1.46 -1.83
C GLU A 112 -2.45 -1.23 -3.00
N ILE A 113 -3.58 -1.95 -3.06
CA ILE A 113 -4.68 -1.69 -4.01
C ILE A 113 -5.32 -0.32 -3.77
N GLN A 114 -5.68 0.03 -2.53
CA GLN A 114 -6.40 1.28 -2.24
C GLN A 114 -5.50 2.51 -2.40
N GLN A 115 -4.25 2.46 -1.92
CA GLN A 115 -3.27 3.52 -2.16
C GLN A 115 -2.98 3.73 -3.66
N SER A 116 -2.90 2.65 -4.43
CA SER A 116 -2.65 2.75 -5.88
C SER A 116 -3.85 3.29 -6.66
N LYS A 117 -5.08 2.98 -6.23
CA LYS A 117 -6.29 3.64 -6.75
C LYS A 117 -6.30 5.14 -6.45
N MET A 118 -5.90 5.53 -5.23
CA MET A 118 -5.73 6.94 -4.86
C MET A 118 -4.67 7.62 -5.74
N ALA A 119 -3.55 6.95 -6.02
CA ALA A 119 -2.50 7.46 -6.89
C ALA A 119 -3.00 7.74 -8.32
N LEU A 120 -3.73 6.80 -8.92
CA LEU A 120 -4.34 7.01 -10.24
C LEU A 120 -5.36 8.15 -10.22
N ALA A 121 -6.19 8.26 -9.17
CA ALA A 121 -7.14 9.37 -9.01
C ALA A 121 -6.46 10.73 -8.80
N LYS A 122 -5.27 10.74 -8.21
CA LYS A 122 -4.40 11.92 -8.05
C LYS A 122 -3.62 12.31 -9.31
N GLY A 123 -3.76 11.56 -10.40
CA GLY A 123 -3.17 11.89 -11.69
C GLY A 123 -1.66 11.69 -11.76
N VAL A 124 -1.10 10.73 -11.00
CA VAL A 124 0.34 10.41 -11.07
C VAL A 124 0.77 10.00 -12.48
N THR A 125 2.04 10.20 -12.80
CA THR A 125 2.59 10.02 -14.16
C THR A 125 3.85 9.15 -14.16
N GLY A 126 4.24 8.65 -15.34
CA GLY A 126 5.42 7.83 -15.54
C GLY A 126 5.47 6.61 -14.61
N MET A 127 6.65 6.35 -14.02
CA MET A 127 6.89 5.18 -13.17
C MET A 127 5.89 5.04 -12.01
N ALA A 128 5.42 6.13 -11.40
CA ALA A 128 4.41 6.08 -10.34
C ALA A 128 3.03 5.58 -10.84
N LYS A 129 2.67 5.89 -12.09
CA LYS A 129 1.45 5.37 -12.74
C LYS A 129 1.60 3.89 -13.10
N ASP A 130 2.75 3.50 -13.62
CA ASP A 130 3.02 2.11 -14.00
C ASP A 130 3.08 1.20 -12.77
N MET A 131 3.70 1.68 -11.69
CA MET A 131 3.66 1.08 -10.35
C MET A 131 2.22 0.89 -9.89
N ALA A 132 1.39 1.94 -9.87
CA ALA A 132 0.01 1.87 -9.40
C ALA A 132 -0.86 0.89 -10.18
N ASN A 133 -0.72 0.84 -11.51
CA ASN A 133 -1.41 -0.16 -12.34
C ASN A 133 -0.96 -1.59 -12.01
N LYS A 134 0.36 -1.80 -11.85
CA LYS A 134 0.92 -3.13 -11.51
C LYS A 134 0.50 -3.58 -10.12
N MET A 135 0.46 -2.68 -9.13
CA MET A 135 -0.01 -2.98 -7.78
C MET A 135 -1.45 -3.48 -7.80
N ILE A 136 -2.35 -2.74 -8.46
CA ILE A 136 -3.77 -3.11 -8.52
C ILE A 136 -3.94 -4.49 -9.17
N ALA A 137 -3.22 -4.78 -10.26
CA ALA A 137 -3.31 -6.06 -10.95
C ALA A 137 -2.75 -7.23 -10.10
N ASP A 138 -1.52 -7.11 -9.63
CA ASP A 138 -0.81 -8.20 -8.97
C ASP A 138 -1.37 -8.48 -7.57
N HIS A 139 -1.70 -7.46 -6.77
CA HIS A 139 -2.30 -7.65 -5.45
C HIS A 139 -3.76 -8.12 -5.54
N SER A 140 -4.54 -7.71 -6.56
CA SER A 140 -5.86 -8.30 -6.78
C SER A 140 -5.76 -9.80 -7.10
N LYS A 141 -4.71 -10.20 -7.83
CA LYS A 141 -4.42 -11.62 -8.09
C LYS A 141 -3.94 -12.34 -6.82
N SER A 142 -3.03 -11.76 -6.05
CA SER A 142 -2.56 -12.27 -4.75
C SER A 142 -3.75 -12.58 -3.83
N THR A 143 -4.66 -11.60 -3.65
CA THR A 143 -5.88 -11.74 -2.85
C THR A 143 -6.79 -12.86 -3.37
N ALA A 144 -6.93 -13.02 -4.69
CA ALA A 144 -7.74 -14.09 -5.26
C ALA A 144 -7.16 -15.49 -5.01
N ASP A 145 -5.84 -15.65 -5.17
CA ASP A 145 -5.14 -16.91 -4.89
C ASP A 145 -5.17 -17.22 -3.38
N LEU A 146 -4.93 -16.22 -2.52
CA LEU A 146 -4.93 -16.34 -1.05
C LEU A 146 -6.31 -16.68 -0.48
N LYS A 147 -7.39 -16.11 -1.04
CA LYS A 147 -8.79 -16.43 -0.66
C LYS A 147 -9.11 -17.92 -0.81
N GLN A 148 -8.57 -18.59 -1.82
CA GLN A 148 -8.79 -20.03 -2.01
C GLN A 148 -8.14 -20.84 -0.88
N ILE A 149 -6.92 -20.46 -0.49
CA ILE A 149 -6.16 -21.11 0.60
C ILE A 149 -6.85 -20.87 1.94
N ALA A 150 -7.23 -19.62 2.22
CA ALA A 150 -7.89 -19.24 3.47
C ALA A 150 -9.26 -19.93 3.64
N ALA A 151 -10.03 -20.09 2.55
CA ALA A 151 -11.30 -20.81 2.56
C ALA A 151 -11.13 -22.30 2.95
N LYS A 152 -10.12 -23.01 2.40
CA LYS A 152 -9.79 -24.39 2.81
C LYS A 152 -9.43 -24.50 4.30
N LYS A 153 -8.89 -23.42 4.88
CA LYS A 153 -8.39 -23.36 6.26
C LYS A 153 -9.38 -22.76 7.26
N GLY A 154 -10.59 -22.37 6.83
CA GLY A 154 -11.58 -21.72 7.69
C GLY A 154 -11.15 -20.33 8.19
N VAL A 155 -10.30 -19.63 7.45
CA VAL A 155 -9.79 -18.30 7.81
C VAL A 155 -10.55 -17.22 7.02
N THR A 156 -11.25 -16.35 7.74
CA THR A 156 -11.82 -15.13 7.17
C THR A 156 -10.73 -14.10 6.96
N LEU A 157 -10.48 -13.72 5.70
CA LEU A 157 -9.54 -12.66 5.36
C LEU A 157 -10.18 -11.27 5.51
N PRO A 158 -9.42 -10.25 5.93
CA PRO A 158 -9.86 -8.86 5.83
C PRO A 158 -10.12 -8.47 4.38
N THR A 159 -11.08 -7.57 4.18
CA THR A 159 -11.49 -7.05 2.86
C THR A 159 -11.22 -5.56 2.70
N ASP A 160 -10.41 -4.99 3.60
CA ASP A 160 -10.17 -3.56 3.71
C ASP A 160 -8.78 -3.30 4.31
N MET A 161 -8.31 -2.05 4.23
CA MET A 161 -7.04 -1.59 4.76
C MET A 161 -6.91 -1.87 6.28
N ASP A 162 -5.69 -2.06 6.74
CA ASP A 162 -5.40 -2.11 8.17
C ASP A 162 -5.53 -0.71 8.84
N ALA A 163 -5.40 -0.68 10.17
CA ALA A 163 -5.55 0.56 10.93
C ALA A 163 -4.44 1.59 10.68
N GLU A 164 -3.21 1.16 10.39
CA GLU A 164 -2.06 2.04 10.13
C GLU A 164 -2.26 2.79 8.81
N HIS A 165 -2.63 2.06 7.75
CA HIS A 165 -2.84 2.62 6.43
C HIS A 165 -4.13 3.46 6.36
N LYS A 166 -5.18 3.09 7.12
CA LYS A 166 -6.37 3.94 7.30
C LYS A 166 -6.06 5.27 7.98
N ALA A 167 -5.17 5.28 8.96
CA ALA A 167 -4.72 6.52 9.60
C ALA A 167 -3.83 7.36 8.67
N LEU A 168 -3.09 6.72 7.77
CA LEU A 168 -2.23 7.40 6.78
C LEU A 168 -3.02 8.02 5.61
N ALA A 169 -4.10 7.38 5.15
CA ALA A 169 -4.82 7.79 3.95
C ALA A 169 -5.25 9.29 3.93
N PRO A 170 -5.83 9.88 5.00
CA PRO A 170 -6.22 11.30 5.00
C PRO A 170 -5.05 12.28 4.92
N ALA A 171 -3.83 11.85 5.25
CA ALA A 171 -2.62 12.66 5.05
C ALA A 171 -2.18 12.61 3.58
N MET A 172 -2.21 11.42 2.95
CA MET A 172 -1.92 11.26 1.52
C MET A 172 -2.95 11.97 0.63
N GLU A 173 -4.23 11.96 1.01
CA GLU A 173 -5.30 12.67 0.30
C GLU A 173 -5.11 14.20 0.25
N LYS A 174 -4.34 14.79 1.18
CA LYS A 174 -4.02 16.22 1.17
C LYS A 174 -2.85 16.56 0.23
N LEU A 175 -1.98 15.59 -0.06
CA LEU A 175 -0.86 15.77 -0.98
C LEU A 175 -1.34 15.79 -2.43
N SER A 176 -0.56 16.45 -3.30
CA SER A 176 -0.79 16.48 -4.75
C SER A 176 0.55 16.50 -5.51
N GLY A 177 0.51 16.24 -6.81
CA GLY A 177 1.69 16.34 -7.68
C GLY A 177 2.88 15.52 -7.17
N LYS A 178 4.07 16.13 -7.14
CA LYS A 178 5.32 15.43 -6.81
C LYS A 178 5.47 15.06 -5.33
N GLU A 179 4.83 15.78 -4.42
CA GLU A 179 4.79 15.41 -2.99
C GLU A 179 3.99 14.12 -2.79
N PHE A 180 2.83 14.02 -3.46
CA PHE A 180 2.03 12.80 -3.47
C PHE A 180 2.81 11.62 -4.08
N GLU A 181 3.40 11.81 -5.27
CA GLU A 181 4.19 10.75 -5.92
C GLU A 181 5.36 10.28 -5.04
N GLN A 182 6.04 11.19 -4.34
CA GLN A 182 7.11 10.83 -3.39
C GLN A 182 6.59 10.02 -2.21
N LYS A 183 5.50 10.46 -1.56
CA LYS A 183 4.96 9.73 -0.41
C LYS A 183 4.42 8.37 -0.81
N TYR A 184 3.75 8.25 -1.96
CA TYR A 184 3.30 6.98 -2.52
C TYR A 184 4.48 6.02 -2.77
N MET A 185 5.50 6.44 -3.52
CA MET A 185 6.63 5.55 -3.86
C MET A 185 7.48 5.18 -2.64
N ALA A 186 7.64 6.08 -1.67
CA ALA A 186 8.28 5.78 -0.39
C ALA A 186 7.50 4.75 0.44
N GLN A 187 6.17 4.81 0.42
CA GLN A 187 5.29 3.86 1.11
C GLN A 187 5.37 2.48 0.46
N MET A 188 5.27 2.38 -0.87
CA MET A 188 5.45 1.11 -1.60
C MET A 188 6.83 0.48 -1.35
N GLN A 189 7.90 1.28 -1.26
CA GLN A 189 9.23 0.74 -0.90
C GLN A 189 9.23 0.15 0.53
N ALA A 190 8.65 0.85 1.50
CA ALA A 190 8.62 0.39 2.89
C ALA A 190 7.77 -0.89 3.06
N ASP A 191 6.56 -0.89 2.50
CA ASP A 191 5.61 -1.99 2.61
C ASP A 191 6.15 -3.25 1.93
N HIS A 192 6.63 -3.15 0.69
CA HIS A 192 7.21 -4.31 -0.01
C HIS A 192 8.50 -4.83 0.65
N GLN A 193 9.34 -3.96 1.23
CA GLN A 193 10.52 -4.41 1.96
C GLN A 193 10.16 -5.20 3.23
N LYS A 194 9.14 -4.74 3.96
CA LYS A 194 8.56 -5.45 5.12
C LYS A 194 7.96 -6.79 4.69
N THR A 195 7.09 -6.78 3.69
CA THR A 195 6.39 -7.96 3.16
C THR A 195 7.36 -9.00 2.59
N ALA A 196 8.39 -8.60 1.84
CA ALA A 196 9.41 -9.53 1.34
C ALA A 196 10.16 -10.24 2.48
N ASN A 197 10.56 -9.51 3.53
CA ASN A 197 11.25 -10.09 4.68
C ASN A 197 10.34 -11.06 5.46
N THR A 198 9.11 -10.64 5.75
CA THR A 198 8.10 -11.47 6.42
C THR A 198 7.76 -12.72 5.60
N MET A 199 7.64 -12.63 4.27
CA MET A 199 7.44 -13.79 3.39
C MET A 199 8.63 -14.75 3.44
N MET A 200 9.87 -14.27 3.28
CA MET A 200 11.08 -15.11 3.38
C MET A 200 11.23 -15.79 4.75
N ALA A 201 10.80 -15.13 5.82
CA ALA A 201 10.81 -15.70 7.16
C ALA A 201 9.69 -16.74 7.35
N HIS A 202 8.47 -16.43 6.88
CA HIS A 202 7.32 -17.31 7.03
C HIS A 202 7.40 -18.55 6.13
N GLU A 203 8.02 -18.48 4.95
CA GLU A 203 8.31 -19.64 4.09
C GLU A 203 9.19 -20.69 4.79
N LYS A 204 10.11 -20.25 5.67
CA LYS A 204 10.95 -21.14 6.48
C LYS A 204 10.19 -21.76 7.65
N MET A 205 9.23 -21.03 8.21
CA MET A 205 8.43 -21.46 9.36
C MET A 205 7.29 -22.40 8.96
N THR A 206 6.49 -22.01 7.96
CA THR A 206 5.26 -22.73 7.58
C THR A 206 5.55 -24.13 7.05
N GLN A 207 4.79 -25.10 7.56
CA GLN A 207 4.78 -26.49 7.11
C GLN A 207 3.63 -26.75 6.12
N ASP A 208 2.79 -25.77 5.86
CA ASP A 208 1.65 -25.92 4.97
C ASP A 208 2.05 -25.79 3.49
N ALA A 209 1.75 -26.81 2.70
CA ALA A 209 2.18 -26.88 1.31
C ALA A 209 1.49 -25.82 0.42
N ASP A 210 0.22 -25.49 0.68
CA ASP A 210 -0.51 -24.47 -0.08
C ASP A 210 0.07 -23.07 0.18
N LEU A 211 0.34 -22.72 1.46
CA LEU A 211 0.97 -21.45 1.81
C LEU A 211 2.42 -21.34 1.37
N LYS A 212 3.20 -22.43 1.46
CA LYS A 212 4.57 -22.45 0.95
C LYS A 212 4.58 -22.16 -0.56
N ALA A 213 3.73 -22.85 -1.33
CA ALA A 213 3.59 -22.63 -2.76
C ALA A 213 3.09 -21.20 -3.10
N PHE A 214 2.20 -20.62 -2.29
CA PHE A 214 1.79 -19.22 -2.42
C PHE A 214 2.98 -18.26 -2.22
N ILE A 215 3.78 -18.45 -1.17
CA ILE A 215 4.94 -17.57 -0.91
C ILE A 215 5.99 -17.69 -2.00
N THR A 216 6.39 -18.92 -2.38
CA THR A 216 7.37 -19.15 -3.45
C THR A 216 6.97 -18.49 -4.77
N LYS A 217 5.66 -18.40 -5.05
CA LYS A 217 5.10 -17.75 -6.24
C LYS A 217 5.02 -16.22 -6.13
N THR A 218 4.67 -15.70 -4.95
CA THR A 218 4.38 -14.27 -4.75
C THR A 218 5.63 -13.46 -4.40
N LEU A 219 6.60 -14.04 -3.68
CA LEU A 219 7.83 -13.35 -3.25
C LEU A 219 8.63 -12.72 -4.42
N PRO A 220 8.84 -13.37 -5.58
CA PRO A 220 9.53 -12.74 -6.71
C PRO A 220 8.80 -11.51 -7.26
N VAL A 221 7.46 -11.48 -7.15
CA VAL A 221 6.65 -10.34 -7.59
C VAL A 221 6.83 -9.15 -6.64
N VAL A 222 6.79 -9.39 -5.32
CA VAL A 222 7.07 -8.37 -4.29
C VAL A 222 8.50 -7.83 -4.42
N GLN A 223 9.48 -8.69 -4.70
CA GLN A 223 10.87 -8.27 -4.96
C GLN A 223 10.99 -7.41 -6.23
N GLN A 224 10.26 -7.73 -7.30
CA GLN A 224 10.19 -6.89 -8.50
C GLN A 224 9.58 -5.52 -8.18
N HIS A 225 8.47 -5.49 -7.44
CA HIS A 225 7.82 -4.24 -7.04
C HIS A 225 8.73 -3.36 -6.17
N LEU A 226 9.45 -3.96 -5.22
CA LEU A 226 10.44 -3.25 -4.39
C LEU A 226 11.53 -2.59 -5.24
N GLN A 227 12.05 -3.30 -6.25
CA GLN A 227 13.03 -2.73 -7.19
C GLN A 227 12.45 -1.55 -7.99
N MET A 228 11.19 -1.64 -8.45
CA MET A 228 10.50 -0.52 -9.12
C MET A 228 10.36 0.69 -8.19
N ALA A 229 10.03 0.48 -6.91
CA ALA A 229 9.91 1.55 -5.93
C ALA A 229 11.27 2.24 -5.67
N GLN A 230 12.35 1.46 -5.55
CA GLN A 230 13.72 1.96 -5.32
C GLN A 230 14.27 2.74 -6.54
N GLN A 231 14.01 2.28 -7.77
CA GLN A 231 14.48 2.96 -8.99
C GLN A 231 14.00 4.41 -9.09
N ASN A 232 12.77 4.70 -8.65
CA ASN A 232 12.23 6.06 -8.62
C ASN A 232 12.99 6.99 -7.63
N ASN A 233 13.51 6.44 -6.54
CA ASN A 233 14.27 7.21 -5.56
C ASN A 233 15.71 7.50 -6.03
N ASN A 234 16.28 6.62 -6.85
CA ASN A 234 17.62 6.81 -7.42
C ASN A 234 17.68 7.76 -8.63
N MET A 235 16.55 8.11 -9.26
CA MET A 235 16.50 9.17 -10.29
C MET A 235 16.32 10.58 -9.71
N LYS A 236 16.54 10.75 -8.40
CA LYS A 236 16.37 12.02 -7.66
C LYS A 236 17.63 12.52 -6.95
N MET A 237 18.80 11.93 -7.26
CA MET A 237 20.13 12.47 -6.94
C MET A 237 20.90 12.73 -8.24
#